data_AF-A0A4Q5UC50-F1
#
_entry.id   AF-A0A4Q5UC50-F1
#
_cell.length_a   1.000
_cell.length_b   1.000
_cell.length_c   1.000
_cell.angle_alpha   90.00
_cell.angle_beta   90.00
_cell.angle_gamma   90.00
#
_symmetry.space_group_name_H-M   'P 1'
#
loop_
_entity.id
_entity.type
_entity.pdbx_description
1 polymer ?
#
loop_
_entity_poly.entity_id
_entity_poly.type
_entity_poly.pdbx_seq_one_letter_code
_entity_poly.pdbx_strand_id
1 'polypeptide(L)'
;MEKRFTLPAVHPAAWSAMMELSKLTTGTSLNPIETELVKIRASQVNGCAFCIDMHTKDARKKGETEQRIYTLNAWRDTGFFSDRERALLALTEEVTLIQGHVKDETFKAAVAHFGEKGTAEIIMAIVIINAWNRIAISTGMQPV
;
A
#
# COMPACT_ATOMS: atom_id res chain seq x y z
N MET A 1 1.53 -21.31 -11.72
CA MET A 1 1.09 -20.31 -12.71
C MET A 1 2.11 -20.26 -13.83
N GLU A 2 1.68 -20.27 -15.09
CA GLU A 2 2.60 -20.02 -16.21
C GLU A 2 3.15 -18.60 -16.15
N LYS A 3 4.43 -18.45 -16.52
CA LYS A 3 5.10 -17.15 -16.57
C LYS A 3 4.58 -16.38 -17.78
N ARG A 4 3.83 -15.30 -17.55
CA ARG A 4 3.38 -14.38 -18.63
C ARG A 4 4.53 -13.46 -19.04
N PHE A 5 4.27 -12.47 -19.88
CA PHE A 5 5.27 -11.45 -20.22
C PHE A 5 5.66 -10.62 -18.99
N THR A 6 6.87 -10.03 -19.01
CA THR A 6 7.25 -9.00 -18.03
C THR A 6 7.01 -7.63 -18.63
N LEU A 7 6.34 -6.75 -17.89
CA LEU A 7 6.07 -5.38 -18.35
C LEU A 7 7.34 -4.61 -18.80
N PRO A 8 8.51 -4.68 -18.12
CA PRO A 8 9.70 -3.98 -18.60
C PRO A 8 10.26 -4.52 -19.93
N ALA A 9 10.00 -5.79 -20.28
CA ALA A 9 10.46 -6.35 -21.55
C ALA A 9 9.58 -5.93 -22.73
N VAL A 10 8.27 -5.80 -22.51
CA VAL A 10 7.31 -5.47 -23.59
C VAL A 10 6.95 -3.99 -23.67
N HIS A 11 7.06 -3.25 -22.56
CA HIS A 11 6.73 -1.82 -22.48
C HIS A 11 7.65 -1.07 -21.48
N PRO A 12 8.95 -0.93 -21.78
CA PRO A 12 9.93 -0.34 -20.86
C PRO A 12 9.59 1.10 -20.44
N ALA A 13 8.99 1.91 -21.32
CA ALA A 13 8.58 3.27 -21.00
C ALA A 13 7.52 3.33 -19.89
N ALA A 14 6.52 2.44 -19.91
CA ALA A 14 5.48 2.37 -18.88
C ALA A 14 6.06 1.90 -17.54
N TRP A 15 6.99 0.94 -17.57
CA TRP A 15 7.71 0.52 -16.37
C TRP A 15 8.52 1.67 -15.75
N SER A 16 9.25 2.42 -16.58
CA SER A 16 10.01 3.59 -16.13
C SER A 16 9.10 4.64 -15.48
N ALA A 17 7.96 4.96 -16.10
CA ALA A 17 6.98 5.89 -15.53
C ALA A 17 6.45 5.42 -14.16
N MET A 18 6.16 4.12 -14.01
CA MET A 18 5.75 3.55 -12.71
C MET A 18 6.84 3.66 -11.63
N MET A 19 8.11 3.51 -12.02
CA MET A 19 9.24 3.73 -11.11
C MET A 19 9.35 5.20 -10.69
N GLU A 20 9.16 6.15 -11.62
CA GLU A 20 9.14 7.57 -11.28
C GLU A 20 7.99 7.93 -10.33
N LEU A 21 6.78 7.41 -10.58
CA LEU A 21 5.66 7.58 -9.64
C LEU A 21 5.99 7.04 -8.25
N SER A 22 6.70 5.90 -8.17
CA SER A 22 7.08 5.30 -6.89
C SER A 22 8.01 6.20 -6.05
N LYS A 23 8.80 7.08 -6.69
CA LYS A 23 9.64 8.05 -5.97
C LYS A 23 8.81 9.08 -5.20
N LEU A 24 7.58 9.35 -5.60
CA LEU A 24 6.66 10.24 -4.87
C LEU A 24 6.27 9.69 -3.48
N THR A 25 6.53 8.42 -3.21
CA THR A 25 6.33 7.82 -1.87
C THR A 25 7.54 7.98 -0.95
N THR A 26 8.61 8.64 -1.43
CA THR A 26 9.82 8.94 -0.66
C THR A 26 9.86 10.42 -0.28
N GLY A 27 10.40 10.75 0.89
CA GLY A 27 10.47 12.15 1.36
C GLY A 27 9.11 12.79 1.68
N THR A 28 8.08 11.96 1.87
CA THR A 28 6.74 12.39 2.29
C THR A 28 6.71 12.69 3.80
N SER A 29 5.59 13.20 4.29
CA SER A 29 5.33 13.35 5.72
C SER A 29 5.03 12.03 6.43
N LEU A 30 4.84 10.94 5.68
CA LEU A 30 4.65 9.61 6.23
C LEU A 30 5.97 9.02 6.70
N ASN A 31 5.95 8.40 7.86
CA ASN A 31 7.13 7.66 8.29
C ASN A 31 7.32 6.39 7.42
N PRO A 32 8.53 5.80 7.40
CA PRO A 32 8.82 4.65 6.55
C PRO A 32 7.94 3.41 6.84
N ILE A 33 7.45 3.25 8.08
CA ILE A 33 6.58 2.15 8.49
C ILE A 33 5.15 2.39 7.99
N GLU A 34 4.58 3.58 8.18
CA GLU A 34 3.27 3.98 7.66
C GLU A 34 3.17 3.70 6.15
N THR A 35 4.22 4.06 5.41
CA THR A 35 4.29 3.79 3.98
C THR A 35 4.25 2.29 3.66
N GLU A 36 4.95 1.44 4.41
CA GLU A 36 4.87 -0.01 4.19
C GLU A 36 3.54 -0.60 4.66
N LEU A 37 2.92 -0.10 5.73
CA LEU A 37 1.59 -0.55 6.16
C LEU A 37 0.54 -0.33 5.07
N VAL A 38 0.54 0.85 4.42
CA VAL A 38 -0.31 1.10 3.24
C VAL A 38 -0.07 0.04 2.16
N LYS A 39 1.20 -0.19 1.83
CA LYS A 39 1.57 -1.08 0.73
C LYS A 39 1.21 -2.54 1.01
N ILE A 40 1.47 -3.03 2.22
CA ILE A 40 1.12 -4.39 2.63
C ILE A 40 -0.41 -4.53 2.67
N ARG A 41 -1.13 -3.59 3.30
CA ARG A 41 -2.59 -3.72 3.47
C ARG A 41 -3.33 -3.68 2.14
N ALA A 42 -3.01 -2.73 1.25
CA ALA A 42 -3.58 -2.69 -0.09
C ALA A 42 -3.27 -3.98 -0.88
N SER A 43 -2.05 -4.50 -0.75
CA SER A 43 -1.65 -5.75 -1.41
C SER A 43 -2.37 -6.97 -0.86
N GLN A 44 -2.66 -7.03 0.45
CA GLN A 44 -3.49 -8.06 1.07
C GLN A 44 -4.93 -8.02 0.55
N VAL A 45 -5.52 -6.82 0.46
CA VAL A 45 -6.87 -6.65 -0.09
C VAL A 45 -6.94 -7.09 -1.55
N ASN A 46 -5.94 -6.74 -2.36
CA ASN A 46 -5.88 -7.12 -3.78
C ASN A 46 -5.39 -8.56 -4.03
N GLY A 47 -4.85 -9.25 -3.03
CA GLY A 47 -4.28 -10.60 -3.19
C GLY A 47 -2.96 -10.66 -3.98
N CYS A 48 -2.12 -9.60 -3.95
CA CYS A 48 -0.82 -9.61 -4.63
C CYS A 48 0.26 -10.29 -3.77
N ALA A 49 0.46 -11.61 -3.92
CA ALA A 49 1.47 -12.36 -3.17
C ALA A 49 2.91 -11.81 -3.33
N PHE A 50 3.30 -11.44 -4.56
CA PHE A 50 4.59 -10.79 -4.84
C PHE A 50 4.79 -9.52 -4.01
N CYS A 51 3.77 -8.66 -3.99
CA CYS A 51 3.83 -7.37 -3.31
C CYS A 51 3.83 -7.53 -1.79
N ILE A 52 3.05 -8.49 -1.26
CA ILE A 52 3.02 -8.82 0.17
C ILE A 52 4.40 -9.29 0.63
N ASP A 53 5.04 -10.22 -0.10
CA ASP A 53 6.37 -10.69 0.23
C ASP A 53 7.41 -9.57 0.25
N MET A 54 7.45 -8.76 -0.82
CA MET A 54 8.39 -7.65 -0.93
C MET A 54 8.22 -6.62 0.20
N HIS A 55 7.00 -6.15 0.44
CA HIS A 55 6.74 -5.08 1.41
C HIS A 55 6.83 -5.55 2.86
N THR A 56 6.53 -6.82 3.15
CA THR A 56 6.79 -7.36 4.50
C THR A 56 8.28 -7.54 4.77
N LYS A 57 9.09 -7.94 3.78
CA LYS A 57 10.56 -7.95 3.90
C LYS A 57 11.10 -6.54 4.16
N ASP A 58 10.60 -5.53 3.45
CA ASP A 58 11.06 -4.14 3.62
C ASP A 58 10.57 -3.49 4.92
N ALA A 59 9.34 -3.79 5.37
CA ALA A 59 8.85 -3.34 6.67
C ALA A 59 9.72 -3.87 7.82
N ARG A 60 10.10 -5.16 7.77
CA ARG A 60 11.00 -5.78 8.76
C ARG A 60 12.36 -5.10 8.80
N LYS A 61 12.96 -4.79 7.65
CA LYS A 61 14.23 -4.03 7.57
C LYS A 61 14.12 -2.64 8.22
N LYS A 62 12.92 -2.05 8.24
CA LYS A 62 12.63 -0.75 8.84
C LYS A 62 12.23 -0.82 10.32
N GLY A 63 12.19 -2.03 10.90
CA GLY A 63 11.88 -2.25 12.32
C GLY A 63 10.42 -2.59 12.63
N GLU A 64 9.60 -2.90 11.64
CA GLU A 64 8.25 -3.43 11.90
C GLU A 64 8.33 -4.86 12.48
N THR A 65 7.35 -5.20 13.31
CA THR A 65 7.28 -6.46 14.04
C THR A 65 6.44 -7.50 13.31
N GLU A 66 6.80 -8.78 13.45
CA GLU A 66 6.01 -9.90 12.93
C GLU A 66 4.57 -9.87 13.47
N GLN A 67 4.39 -9.55 14.76
CA GLN A 67 3.08 -9.47 15.40
C GLN A 67 2.14 -8.51 14.66
N ARG A 68 2.63 -7.31 14.32
CA ARG A 68 1.85 -6.31 13.59
C ARG A 68 1.66 -6.71 12.13
N ILE A 69 2.67 -7.29 11.46
CA ILE A 69 2.52 -7.78 10.08
C ILE A 69 1.45 -8.86 9.97
N TYR A 70 1.48 -9.85 10.86
CA TYR A 70 0.53 -10.97 10.86
C TYR A 70 -0.90 -10.54 11.16
N THR A 71 -1.08 -9.52 12.00
CA THR A 71 -2.39 -9.02 12.41
C THR A 71 -2.88 -7.85 11.56
N LEU A 72 -2.10 -7.36 10.60
CA LEU A 72 -2.45 -6.21 9.77
C LEU A 72 -3.74 -6.42 8.97
N ASN A 73 -4.05 -7.65 8.55
CA ASN A 73 -5.31 -7.95 7.85
C ASN A 73 -6.54 -7.94 8.78
N ALA A 74 -6.33 -7.94 10.09
CA ALA A 74 -7.34 -7.91 11.15
C ALA A 74 -7.15 -6.70 12.09
N TRP A 75 -6.52 -5.62 11.59
CA TRP A 75 -6.07 -4.47 12.39
C TRP A 75 -7.17 -3.81 13.24
N ARG A 76 -8.45 -3.92 12.83
CA ARG A 76 -9.59 -3.37 13.59
C ARG A 76 -9.81 -4.07 14.92
N ASP A 77 -9.46 -5.35 14.99
CA ASP A 77 -9.66 -6.25 16.15
C ASP A 77 -8.38 -6.39 17.00
N THR A 78 -7.45 -5.44 16.89
CA THR A 78 -6.25 -5.39 17.73
C THR A 78 -6.01 -3.99 18.31
N GLY A 79 -5.24 -3.95 19.39
CA GLY A 79 -4.73 -2.72 20.01
C GLY A 79 -3.31 -2.34 19.58
N PHE A 80 -2.76 -2.99 18.54
CA PHE A 80 -1.35 -2.79 18.15
C PHE A 80 -1.11 -1.56 17.28
N PHE A 81 -2.17 -0.99 16.71
CA PHE A 81 -2.12 0.15 15.79
C PHE A 81 -2.68 1.40 16.46
N SER A 82 -1.94 2.49 16.39
CA SER A 82 -2.36 3.80 16.91
C SER A 82 -3.56 4.37 16.14
N ASP A 83 -4.28 5.34 16.71
CA ASP A 83 -5.41 6.00 16.01
C ASP A 83 -5.00 6.61 14.67
N ARG A 84 -3.79 7.18 14.61
CA ARG A 84 -3.18 7.68 13.38
C ARG A 84 -3.02 6.57 12.33
N GLU A 85 -2.51 5.41 12.72
CA GLU A 85 -2.38 4.27 11.81
C GLU A 85 -3.74 3.69 11.42
N ARG A 86 -4.70 3.63 12.34
CA ARG A 86 -6.08 3.18 12.07
C ARG A 86 -6.77 4.07 11.04
N ALA A 87 -6.59 5.39 11.10
CA ALA A 87 -7.10 6.30 10.08
C ALA A 87 -6.46 6.06 8.71
N LEU A 88 -5.14 5.85 8.67
CA LEU A 88 -4.39 5.51 7.45
C LEU A 88 -4.83 4.16 6.85
N LEU A 89 -5.06 3.14 7.68
CA LEU A 89 -5.51 1.82 7.24
C LEU A 89 -6.96 1.83 6.76
N ALA A 90 -7.85 2.57 7.41
CA ALA A 90 -9.22 2.76 6.96
C ALA A 90 -9.26 3.41 5.57
N LEU A 91 -8.50 4.49 5.37
CA LEU A 91 -8.40 5.15 4.06
C LEU A 91 -7.78 4.22 3.01
N THR A 92 -6.77 3.44 3.39
CA THR A 92 -6.15 2.43 2.51
C THR A 92 -7.15 1.40 2.01
N GLU A 93 -8.00 0.86 2.89
CA GLU A 93 -9.02 -0.12 2.53
C GLU A 93 -10.09 0.49 1.61
N GLU A 94 -10.64 1.65 1.95
CA GLU A 94 -11.73 2.29 1.17
C GLU A 94 -11.26 2.76 -0.21
N VAL A 95 -10.05 3.34 -0.32
CA VAL A 95 -9.49 3.73 -1.62
C VAL A 95 -9.13 2.50 -2.47
N THR A 96 -8.71 1.39 -1.84
CA THR A 96 -8.46 0.14 -2.57
C THR A 96 -9.76 -0.50 -3.06
N LEU A 97 -10.81 -0.52 -2.21
CA LEU A 97 -12.16 -1.03 -2.51
C LEU A 97 -13.08 0.08 -3.05
N ILE A 98 -12.60 0.82 -4.05
CA ILE A 98 -13.19 2.10 -4.49
C ILE A 98 -14.66 2.03 -4.92
N GLN A 99 -15.20 0.85 -5.26
CA GLN A 99 -16.62 0.67 -5.56
C GLN A 99 -17.54 1.08 -4.39
N GLY A 100 -17.05 0.97 -3.15
CA GLY A 100 -17.76 1.43 -1.95
C GLY A 100 -17.66 2.94 -1.69
N HIS A 101 -16.88 3.66 -2.52
CA HIS A 101 -16.43 5.04 -2.29
C HIS A 101 -15.66 5.24 -0.98
N VAL A 102 -15.06 6.42 -0.83
CA VAL A 102 -14.46 6.86 0.43
C VAL A 102 -15.53 7.59 1.22
N LYS A 103 -15.73 7.18 2.48
CA LYS A 103 -16.69 7.83 3.36
C LYS A 103 -16.14 9.15 3.88
N ASP A 104 -17.02 10.13 4.08
CA ASP A 104 -16.66 11.42 4.69
C ASP A 104 -15.98 11.27 6.05
N GLU A 105 -16.43 10.31 6.87
CA GLU A 105 -15.84 10.04 8.20
C GLU A 105 -14.38 9.58 8.08
N THR A 106 -14.09 8.68 7.14
CA THR A 106 -12.75 8.15 6.89
C THR A 106 -11.84 9.23 6.37
N PHE A 107 -12.31 10.05 5.43
CA PHE A 107 -11.55 11.17 4.89
C PHE A 107 -11.26 12.23 5.96
N LYS A 108 -12.26 12.62 6.76
CA LYS A 108 -12.09 13.58 7.86
C LYS A 108 -11.11 13.07 8.92
N ALA A 109 -11.16 11.78 9.26
CA ALA A 109 -10.21 11.18 10.20
C ALA A 109 -8.76 11.22 9.66
N ALA A 110 -8.56 10.91 8.37
CA ALA A 110 -7.24 11.04 7.75
C ALA A 110 -6.74 12.49 7.79
N VAL A 111 -7.56 13.47 7.42
CA VAL A 111 -7.19 14.89 7.48
C VAL A 111 -6.89 15.33 8.92
N ALA A 112 -7.64 14.86 9.92
CA ALA A 112 -7.40 15.21 11.32
C ALA A 112 -6.03 14.71 11.82
N HIS A 113 -5.57 13.53 11.38
CA HIS A 113 -4.29 12.98 11.79
C HIS A 113 -3.09 13.39 10.93
N PHE A 114 -3.30 13.64 9.63
CA PHE A 114 -2.23 13.84 8.64
C PHE A 114 -2.24 15.22 7.97
N GLY A 115 -3.28 16.03 8.19
CA GLY A 115 -3.54 17.24 7.43
C GLY A 115 -3.87 16.93 5.96
N GLU A 116 -4.17 17.97 5.18
CA GLU A 116 -4.50 17.82 3.76
C GLU A 116 -3.32 17.26 2.96
N LYS A 117 -2.11 17.79 3.19
CA LYS A 117 -0.89 17.32 2.52
C LYS A 117 -0.60 15.85 2.79
N GLY A 118 -0.59 15.43 4.06
CA GLY A 118 -0.33 14.03 4.40
C GLY A 118 -1.44 13.10 3.90
N THR A 119 -2.69 13.55 3.91
CA THR A 119 -3.81 12.78 3.32
C THR A 119 -3.62 12.58 1.81
N ALA A 120 -3.20 13.63 1.08
CA ALA A 120 -2.88 13.52 -0.34
C ALA A 120 -1.71 12.56 -0.61
N GLU A 121 -0.67 12.59 0.22
CA GLU A 121 0.46 11.66 0.14
C GLU A 121 0.02 10.20 0.39
N ILE A 122 -0.89 9.96 1.35
CA ILE A 122 -1.49 8.64 1.59
C ILE A 122 -2.26 8.17 0.35
N ILE A 123 -3.13 9.01 -0.20
CA ILE A 123 -3.92 8.68 -1.40
C ILE A 123 -2.99 8.29 -2.55
N MET A 124 -1.93 9.06 -2.79
CA MET A 124 -0.96 8.72 -3.84
C MET A 124 -0.22 7.42 -3.56
N ALA A 125 0.19 7.16 -2.31
CA ALA A 125 0.79 5.88 -1.94
C ALA A 125 -0.16 4.70 -2.21
N ILE A 126 -1.45 4.83 -1.90
CA ILE A 126 -2.47 3.82 -2.15
C ILE A 126 -2.68 3.61 -3.65
N VAL A 127 -2.77 4.67 -4.45
CA VAL A 127 -2.94 4.60 -5.91
C VAL A 127 -1.76 3.87 -6.55
N ILE A 128 -0.53 4.24 -6.16
CA ILE A 128 0.70 3.65 -6.71
C ILE A 128 0.78 2.16 -6.39
N ILE A 129 0.53 1.74 -5.14
CA ILE A 129 0.54 0.30 -4.81
C ILE A 129 -0.59 -0.45 -5.51
N ASN A 130 -1.77 0.16 -5.67
CA ASN A 130 -2.87 -0.43 -6.42
C ASN A 130 -2.52 -0.67 -7.90
N ALA A 131 -1.77 0.24 -8.52
CA ALA A 131 -1.23 0.05 -9.87
C ALA A 131 -0.20 -1.09 -9.91
N TRP A 132 0.72 -1.14 -8.95
CA TRP A 132 1.68 -2.25 -8.84
C TRP A 132 1.02 -3.61 -8.63
N ASN A 133 0.00 -3.70 -7.77
CA ASN A 133 -0.77 -4.93 -7.58
C ASN A 133 -1.40 -5.41 -8.88
N ARG A 134 -2.01 -4.49 -9.65
CA ARG A 134 -2.61 -4.80 -10.97
C ARG A 134 -1.58 -5.32 -11.96
N ILE A 135 -0.41 -4.69 -12.05
CA ILE A 135 0.69 -5.14 -12.91
C ILE A 135 1.15 -6.54 -12.48
N ALA A 136 1.47 -6.73 -11.20
CA ALA A 136 2.00 -7.99 -10.70
C ALA A 136 1.03 -9.16 -10.87
N ILE A 137 -0.24 -8.98 -10.52
CA ILE A 137 -1.27 -10.02 -10.64
C ILE A 137 -1.54 -10.33 -12.12
N SER A 138 -1.73 -9.31 -12.98
CA SER A 138 -2.04 -9.52 -14.39
C SER A 138 -0.87 -10.10 -15.20
N THR A 139 0.38 -9.89 -14.78
CA THR A 139 1.58 -10.50 -15.39
C THR A 139 2.04 -11.77 -14.68
N GLY A 140 1.35 -12.19 -13.62
CA GLY A 140 1.61 -13.44 -12.92
C GLY A 140 2.93 -13.47 -12.14
N MET A 141 3.40 -12.33 -11.64
CA MET A 141 4.58 -12.24 -10.78
C MET A 141 4.39 -13.08 -9.51
N GLN A 142 5.44 -13.79 -9.10
CA GLN A 142 5.46 -14.64 -7.91
C GLN A 142 6.55 -14.16 -6.94
N PRO A 143 6.34 -14.29 -5.62
CA PRO A 143 7.36 -13.97 -4.63
C PRO A 143 8.63 -14.82 -4.84
N VAL A 144 9.76 -14.32 -4.33
CA VAL A 144 11.09 -14.94 -4.46
C VAL A 144 11.55 -15.53 -3.13
#